data_AF-A0A7S1SAY6-F1
#
_entry.id   AF-A0A7S1SAY6-F1
#
_cell.length_a   1.000
_cell.length_b   1.000
_cell.length_c   1.000
_cell.angle_alpha   90.00
_cell.angle_beta   90.00
_cell.angle_gamma   90.00
#
_symmetry.space_group_name_H-M   'P 1'
#
loop_
_entity.id
_entity.type
_entity.pdbx_description
1 polymer ?
#
loop_
_entity_poly.entity_id
_entity_poly.type
_entity_poly.pdbx_seq_one_letter_code
_entity_poly.pdbx_strand_id
1 'polypeptide(L)'
;MEEEPEEVLAAAWPKAVPQYAVGHHQTLTAIDAARRRHMPWLQLVGGGFYGTRSAADEIVDARKLADTLTRRFARFPGLVENETVEDVAPRYGGGFDAE
;
A
#
# COMPACT_ATOMS: atom_id res chain seq x y z
N MET A 1 -0.28 21.28 44.12
CA MET A 1 -0.67 22.11 42.96
C MET A 1 -0.22 21.31 41.77
N GLU A 2 -1.13 20.63 41.07
CA GLU A 2 -0.77 19.88 39.86
C GLU A 2 -0.45 20.89 38.77
N GLU A 3 0.71 20.75 38.16
CA GLU A 3 1.19 21.62 37.10
C GLU A 3 0.47 21.21 35.80
N GLU A 4 -0.23 22.16 35.17
CA GLU A 4 -0.95 21.90 33.93
C GLU A 4 0.03 21.78 32.75
N PRO A 5 -0.24 20.88 31.77
CA PRO A 5 0.63 20.71 30.61
C PRO A 5 0.68 21.99 29.77
N GLU A 6 1.90 22.42 29.38
CA GLU A 6 2.11 23.59 28.52
C GLU A 6 1.51 23.43 27.12
N GLU A 7 1.43 22.19 26.63
CA GLU A 7 0.85 21.86 25.33
C GLU A 7 0.16 20.49 25.36
N VAL A 8 -1.01 20.39 24.73
CA VAL A 8 -1.75 19.14 24.57
C VAL A 8 -2.19 18.97 23.13
N LEU A 9 -1.77 17.88 22.50
CA LEU A 9 -2.23 17.47 21.18
C LEU A 9 -2.96 16.13 21.29
N ALA A 10 -4.28 16.17 21.09
CA ALA A 10 -5.13 14.99 21.10
C ALA A 10 -5.66 14.75 19.68
N ALA A 11 -5.44 13.54 19.16
CA ALA A 11 -5.97 13.11 17.88
C ALA A 11 -6.66 11.75 18.03
N ALA A 12 -7.88 11.64 17.49
CA ALA A 12 -8.62 10.40 17.42
C ALA A 12 -8.55 9.84 16.00
N TRP A 13 -8.17 8.57 15.89
CA TRP A 13 -8.04 7.88 14.60
C TRP A 13 -8.97 6.66 14.56
N PRO A 14 -10.23 6.84 14.13
CA PRO A 14 -11.17 5.73 14.02
C PRO A 14 -10.63 4.67 13.06
N LYS A 15 -10.60 3.41 13.50
CA LYS A 15 -10.16 2.26 12.69
C LYS A 15 -8.71 2.35 12.19
N ALA A 16 -7.84 3.05 12.92
CA ALA A 16 -6.42 3.20 12.55
C ALA A 16 -5.66 1.88 12.45
N VAL A 17 -6.05 0.90 13.26
CA VAL A 17 -5.35 -0.39 13.36
C VAL A 17 -6.29 -1.52 12.93
N PRO A 18 -6.01 -2.15 11.78
CA PRO A 18 -6.69 -3.37 11.35
C PRO A 18 -6.66 -4.45 12.43
N GLN A 19 -7.82 -5.08 12.64
CA GLN A 19 -7.98 -6.18 13.59
C GLN A 19 -8.07 -7.49 12.83
N TYR A 20 -7.15 -8.42 13.12
CA TYR A 20 -7.14 -9.74 12.48
C TYR A 20 -7.78 -10.77 13.39
N ALA A 21 -9.05 -11.04 13.14
CA ALA A 21 -9.77 -12.09 13.84
C ALA A 21 -9.23 -13.49 13.47
N VAL A 22 -9.55 -14.48 14.30
CA VAL A 22 -9.35 -15.89 13.96
C VAL A 22 -10.04 -16.16 12.61
N GLY A 23 -9.30 -16.76 11.66
CA GLY A 23 -9.80 -16.97 10.31
C GLY A 23 -9.27 -15.99 9.25
N HIS A 24 -8.57 -14.91 9.66
CA HIS A 24 -8.07 -13.88 8.72
C HIS A 24 -7.26 -14.46 7.57
N HIS A 25 -6.33 -15.38 7.85
CA HIS A 25 -5.54 -16.04 6.81
C HIS A 25 -6.42 -16.77 5.78
N GLN A 26 -7.45 -17.52 6.21
CA GLN A 26 -8.35 -18.23 5.31
C GLN A 26 -9.12 -17.24 4.41
N THR A 27 -9.56 -16.12 4.98
CA THR A 27 -10.20 -15.03 4.22
C THR A 27 -9.27 -14.48 3.16
N LEU A 28 -8.00 -14.21 3.49
CA LEU A 28 -7.02 -13.72 2.52
C LEU A 28 -6.76 -14.72 1.39
N THR A 29 -6.67 -16.01 1.71
CA THR A 29 -6.52 -17.06 0.70
C THR A 29 -7.71 -17.11 -0.25
N ALA A 30 -8.94 -16.98 0.28
CA ALA A 30 -10.15 -16.91 -0.53
C ALA A 30 -10.17 -15.66 -1.43
N ILE A 31 -9.76 -14.51 -0.89
CA ILE A 31 -9.64 -13.26 -1.66
C ILE A 31 -8.60 -13.41 -2.77
N ASP A 32 -7.40 -13.93 -2.48
CA ASP A 32 -6.36 -14.13 -3.50
C ASP A 32 -6.82 -15.11 -4.58
N ALA A 33 -7.49 -16.20 -4.21
CA ALA A 33 -8.06 -17.15 -5.17
C ALA A 33 -9.11 -16.48 -6.09
N ALA A 34 -10.03 -15.70 -5.51
CA ALA A 34 -11.04 -14.97 -6.28
C ALA A 34 -10.39 -13.92 -7.21
N ARG A 35 -9.42 -13.16 -6.68
CA ARG A 35 -8.66 -12.17 -7.45
C ARG A 35 -7.91 -12.82 -8.61
N ARG A 36 -7.22 -13.94 -8.41
CA ARG A 36 -6.53 -14.66 -9.49
C ARG A 36 -7.49 -15.15 -10.58
N ARG A 37 -8.69 -15.58 -10.19
CA ARG A 37 -9.70 -16.11 -11.13
C ARG A 37 -10.37 -15.03 -11.96
N HIS A 38 -10.73 -13.90 -11.35
CA HIS A 38 -11.61 -12.91 -11.99
C HIS A 38 -10.89 -11.63 -12.38
N MET A 39 -9.84 -11.25 -11.65
CA MET A 39 -9.13 -9.98 -11.82
C MET A 39 -7.63 -10.22 -11.69
N PRO A 40 -7.02 -11.02 -12.59
CA PRO A 40 -5.62 -11.35 -12.46
C PRO A 40 -4.75 -10.09 -12.46
N TRP A 41 -5.16 -8.99 -13.12
CA TRP A 41 -4.48 -7.69 -13.15
C TRP A 41 -4.53 -6.90 -11.83
N LEU A 42 -5.48 -7.18 -10.95
CA LEU A 42 -5.58 -6.52 -9.67
C LEU A 42 -4.58 -7.13 -8.69
N GLN A 43 -3.85 -6.29 -7.95
CA GLN A 43 -3.00 -6.71 -6.85
C GLN A 43 -3.42 -5.96 -5.60
N LEU A 44 -3.60 -6.69 -4.49
CA LEU A 44 -4.01 -6.13 -3.20
C LEU A 44 -2.80 -6.05 -2.28
N VAL A 45 -2.63 -4.93 -1.58
CA VAL A 45 -1.54 -4.67 -0.62
C VAL A 45 -2.02 -3.80 0.54
N GLY A 46 -1.21 -3.72 1.59
CA GLY A 46 -1.40 -2.83 2.74
C GLY A 46 -1.74 -3.57 4.03
N GLY A 47 -1.73 -2.84 5.14
CA GLY A 47 -1.99 -3.37 6.48
C GLY A 47 -3.35 -4.06 6.65
N GLY A 48 -4.30 -3.99 5.70
CA GLY A 48 -5.51 -4.80 5.76
C GLY A 48 -5.30 -6.28 5.38
N PHE A 49 -4.22 -6.59 4.65
CA PHE A 49 -4.02 -7.88 4.01
C PHE A 49 -2.97 -8.72 4.72
N TYR A 50 -1.69 -8.36 4.64
CA TYR A 50 -0.60 -9.28 5.00
C TYR A 50 0.08 -9.00 6.35
N GLY A 51 -0.43 -8.05 7.13
CA GLY A 51 0.07 -7.77 8.49
C GLY A 51 0.15 -6.27 8.80
N THR A 52 -0.15 -5.92 10.05
CA THR A 52 -0.01 -4.58 10.65
C THR A 52 1.24 -4.51 11.52
N ARG A 53 2.22 -5.38 11.27
CA ARG A 53 3.34 -5.57 12.20
C ARG A 53 4.20 -4.31 12.31
N SER A 54 4.23 -3.45 11.28
CA SER A 54 4.86 -2.12 11.28
C SER A 54 4.67 -1.41 9.92
N ALA A 55 5.02 -0.12 9.85
CA ALA A 55 5.21 0.57 8.57
C ALA A 55 6.24 -0.12 7.66
N ALA A 56 7.21 -0.86 8.22
CA ALA A 56 8.19 -1.59 7.43
C ALA A 56 7.57 -2.74 6.64
N ASP A 57 6.56 -3.41 7.18
CA ASP A 57 5.85 -4.48 6.45
C ASP A 57 5.08 -3.92 5.25
N GLU A 58 4.49 -2.73 5.40
CA GLU A 58 3.82 -2.04 4.28
C GLU A 58 4.80 -1.65 3.17
N ILE A 59 5.99 -1.18 3.54
CA ILE A 59 7.06 -0.87 2.58
C ILE A 59 7.50 -2.14 1.84
N VAL A 60 7.69 -3.25 2.55
CA VAL A 60 8.07 -4.53 1.97
C VAL A 60 7.00 -5.03 0.99
N ASP A 61 5.73 -4.91 1.35
CA ASP A 61 4.63 -5.33 0.48
C ASP A 61 4.45 -4.41 -0.73
N ALA A 62 4.63 -3.10 -0.57
CA ALA A 62 4.66 -2.15 -1.68
C ALA A 62 5.80 -2.48 -2.67
N ARG A 63 6.98 -2.86 -2.17
CA ARG A 63 8.10 -3.28 -3.01
C ARG A 63 7.79 -4.57 -3.77
N LYS A 64 7.24 -5.59 -3.10
CA LYS A 64 6.82 -6.83 -3.77
C LYS A 64 5.76 -6.58 -4.85
N LEU A 65 4.85 -5.63 -4.62
CA LEU A 65 3.88 -5.18 -5.61
C LEU A 65 4.58 -4.58 -6.83
N ALA A 66 5.46 -3.61 -6.63
CA ALA A 66 6.21 -2.99 -7.71
C ALA A 66 6.97 -4.05 -8.54
N ASP A 67 7.69 -4.96 -7.89
CA ASP A 67 8.41 -6.04 -8.56
C ASP A 67 7.47 -6.99 -9.34
N THR A 68 6.27 -7.21 -8.83
CA THR A 68 5.26 -8.08 -9.48
C THR A 68 4.67 -7.39 -10.72
N LEU A 69 4.33 -6.11 -10.61
CA LEU A 69 3.83 -5.32 -11.74
C LEU A 69 4.91 -5.16 -12.81
N THR A 70 6.14 -4.80 -12.43
CA THR A 70 7.27 -4.68 -13.35
C THR A 70 7.52 -5.98 -14.11
N ARG A 71 7.59 -7.14 -13.42
CA ARG A 71 7.77 -8.44 -14.10
C ARG A 71 6.61 -8.80 -15.03
N ARG A 72 5.40 -8.39 -14.68
CA ARG A 72 4.21 -8.63 -15.49
C ARG A 72 4.22 -7.78 -16.75
N PHE A 73 4.47 -6.47 -16.63
CA PHE A 73 4.45 -5.54 -17.75
C PHE A 73 5.73 -5.56 -18.58
N ALA A 74 6.85 -6.07 -18.06
CA ALA A 74 8.05 -6.36 -18.84
C ALA A 74 7.77 -7.36 -19.99
N ARG A 75 6.70 -8.17 -19.89
CA ARG A 75 6.25 -9.08 -20.96
C ARG A 75 5.26 -8.44 -21.93
N PHE A 76 4.84 -7.20 -21.69
CA PHE A 76 3.89 -6.44 -22.51
C PHE A 76 4.40 -5.00 -22.71
N PRO A 77 5.41 -4.78 -23.56
CA PRO A 77 6.06 -3.47 -23.73
C PRO A 77 5.07 -2.35 -24.08
N GLY A 78 4.08 -2.64 -24.93
CA GLY A 78 3.07 -1.66 -25.38
C GLY A 78 1.99 -1.31 -24.36
N LEU A 79 2.00 -1.88 -23.15
CA LEU A 79 1.07 -1.48 -22.07
C LEU A 79 1.65 -0.38 -21.18
N VAL A 80 2.98 -0.24 -21.14
CA VAL A 80 3.67 0.87 -20.47
C VAL A 80 3.58 2.16 -21.30
N GLU A 81 3.44 2.03 -22.62
CA GLU A 81 3.32 3.15 -23.56
C GLU A 81 2.00 3.94 -23.46
N ASN A 82 1.06 3.51 -22.63
CA ASN A 82 -0.17 4.24 -22.31
C ASN A 82 -0.08 4.99 -20.95
N GLU A 83 1.10 5.10 -20.33
CA GLU A 83 1.29 6.07 -19.26
C GLU A 83 1.11 7.47 -19.85
N THR A 84 0.08 8.18 -19.39
CA THR A 84 -0.11 9.58 -19.74
C THR A 84 0.94 10.41 -19.00
N VAL A 85 1.27 11.61 -19.52
CA VAL A 85 2.18 12.54 -18.84
C VAL A 85 1.72 12.84 -17.41
N GLU A 86 0.42 12.76 -17.16
CA GLU A 86 -0.24 12.94 -15.87
C GLU A 86 0.08 11.80 -14.88
N ASP A 87 0.26 10.56 -15.36
CA ASP A 87 0.64 9.40 -14.54
C ASP A 87 2.09 9.46 -14.05
N VAL A 88 2.94 10.20 -14.76
CA VAL A 88 4.39 10.26 -14.55
C VAL A 88 4.80 11.50 -13.75
N ALA A 89 4.05 12.60 -13.84
CA ALA A 89 4.32 13.86 -13.16
C ALA A 89 4.58 13.74 -11.64
N PRO A 90 3.85 12.89 -10.86
CA PRO A 90 4.12 12.74 -9.43
C PRO A 90 5.46 12.05 -9.12
N ARG A 91 6.01 11.26 -10.06
CA ARG A 91 7.25 10.50 -9.85
C ARG A 91 8.50 11.37 -9.96
N TYR A 92 8.41 12.49 -10.66
CA TYR A 92 9.53 13.41 -10.89
C TYR A 92 9.31 14.80 -10.24
N GLY A 93 8.11 15.08 -9.72
CA GLY A 93 7.76 16.35 -9.07
C GLY A 93 8.31 16.54 -7.65
N GLY A 94 8.93 15.52 -7.06
CA GLY A 94 9.69 15.62 -5.80
C GLY A 94 11.13 16.05 -6.05
N GLY A 95 11.34 17.10 -6.83
CA GLY A 95 12.64 17.73 -6.99
C GLY A 95 13.09 18.30 -5.65
N PHE A 96 14.26 17.86 -5.19
CA PHE A 96 15.02 18.53 -4.14
C PHE A 96 14.98 20.05 -4.35
N ASP A 97 14.54 20.79 -3.33
CA ASP A 97 14.89 22.19 -3.18
C ASP A 97 16.41 22.28 -3.16
N ALA A 98 16.97 22.82 -4.25
CA ALA A 98 18.34 23.30 -4.30
C ALA A 98 18.25 24.82 -4.48
N GLU A 99 18.09 25.52 -3.35
CA GLU A 99 18.66 26.86 -3.17
C GLU A 99 20.13 26.75 -2.77
#